data_AF-A0A4S4N2B7-F1
#
_entry.id   AF-A0A4S4N2B7-F1
#
_cell.length_a   1.000
_cell.length_b   1.000
_cell.length_c   1.000
_cell.angle_alpha   90.00
_cell.angle_beta   90.00
_cell.angle_gamma   90.00
#
_symmetry.space_group_name_H-M   'P 1'
#
loop_
_entity.id
_entity.type
_entity.pdbx_description
1 polymer ?
#
loop_
_entity_poly.entity_id
_entity_poly.type
_entity_poly.pdbx_seq_one_letter_code
_entity_poly.pdbx_strand_id
1 'polypeptide(L)'
;MPLVPVDDNVTVFQYEDTGPPPTSDTTPYTTWVLIHGIQFHSGTLAVYLSQRQEDTDNNSGIFSKLLPYAAPNNLRRVHINLRDNGQSTLCADEELVPALGGDKEAQVAFMKCRGLELASFLAWFSQHEHIPPMQEVGGKRVGGLCLVVWSGANAFGLSFFGFAEIIPRDLIERYLRTYVILDAAPTVISAPTLTVEEMYNILLDPAATSEQKLAAWVPKSVGRYS
;
A
#
# COMPACT_ATOMS: atom_id res chain seq x y z
N MET A 1 3.95 -3.91 -18.39
CA MET A 1 3.52 -4.32 -17.03
C MET A 1 2.20 -5.05 -17.15
N PRO A 2 1.98 -6.12 -16.37
CA PRO A 2 0.75 -6.89 -16.43
C PRO A 2 -0.46 -6.14 -15.84
N LEU A 3 -1.64 -6.47 -16.37
CA LEU A 3 -2.95 -6.06 -15.86
C LEU A 3 -3.65 -7.28 -15.30
N VAL A 4 -4.33 -7.14 -14.16
CA VAL A 4 -5.06 -8.23 -13.50
C VAL A 4 -6.52 -7.85 -13.36
N PRO A 5 -7.46 -8.66 -13.85
CA PRO A 5 -8.87 -8.47 -13.56
C PRO A 5 -9.14 -8.74 -12.07
N VAL A 6 -9.87 -7.83 -11.43
CA VAL A 6 -10.22 -7.93 -9.99
C VAL A 6 -11.71 -8.15 -9.74
N ASP A 7 -12.48 -8.30 -10.82
CA ASP A 7 -13.90 -8.67 -10.88
C ASP A 7 -14.15 -9.51 -12.15
N ASP A 8 -15.38 -9.56 -12.66
CA ASP A 8 -15.80 -10.28 -13.89
C ASP A 8 -15.16 -9.74 -15.21
N ASN A 9 -13.95 -9.15 -15.10
CA ASN A 9 -13.04 -8.61 -16.12
C ASN A 9 -13.35 -7.18 -16.60
N VAL A 10 -14.09 -6.39 -15.83
CA VAL A 10 -14.35 -4.97 -16.13
C VAL A 10 -13.30 -4.08 -15.47
N THR A 11 -12.94 -4.40 -14.23
CA THR A 11 -11.95 -3.65 -13.45
C THR A 11 -10.62 -4.39 -13.47
N VAL A 12 -9.56 -3.66 -13.82
CA VAL A 12 -8.20 -4.17 -13.79
C VAL A 12 -7.30 -3.33 -12.89
N PHE A 13 -6.39 -4.00 -12.20
CA PHE A 13 -5.25 -3.37 -11.54
C PHE A 13 -3.99 -3.55 -12.38
N GLN A 14 -3.24 -2.46 -12.54
CA GLN A 14 -1.87 -2.49 -13.00
C GLN A 14 -0.96 -2.84 -11.83
N TYR A 15 -0.04 -3.79 -12.05
CA TYR A 15 0.99 -4.12 -11.08
C TYR A 15 2.36 -4.32 -11.73
N GLU A 16 3.41 -4.13 -10.93
CA GLU A 16 4.79 -4.47 -11.25
C GLU A 16 5.26 -5.55 -10.28
N ASP A 17 6.06 -6.48 -10.76
CA ASP A 17 6.55 -7.61 -9.97
C ASP A 17 8.01 -7.86 -10.29
N THR A 18 8.82 -7.98 -9.24
CA THR A 18 10.24 -8.30 -9.39
C THR A 18 10.50 -9.77 -9.70
N GLY A 19 9.48 -10.61 -9.57
CA GLY A 19 9.59 -12.05 -9.59
C GLY A 19 10.14 -12.63 -8.28
N PRO A 20 10.14 -13.97 -8.15
CA PRO A 20 10.76 -14.67 -7.03
C PRO A 20 12.26 -14.32 -6.91
N PRO A 21 12.80 -14.23 -5.68
CA PRO A 21 14.24 -14.04 -5.49
C PRO A 21 15.03 -15.27 -5.99
N PRO A 22 16.32 -15.14 -6.34
CA PRO A 22 17.14 -16.24 -6.88
C PRO A 22 17.22 -17.49 -6.00
N THR A 23 16.94 -17.35 -4.70
CA THR A 23 16.95 -18.42 -3.70
C THR A 23 15.60 -19.16 -3.57
N SER A 24 14.63 -18.86 -4.44
CA SER A 24 13.25 -19.39 -4.35
C SER A 24 13.15 -20.91 -4.45
N ASP A 25 14.08 -21.55 -5.16
CA ASP A 25 14.06 -23.01 -5.37
C ASP A 25 14.47 -23.79 -4.13
N THR A 26 15.16 -23.13 -3.18
CA THR A 26 15.73 -23.78 -1.99
C THR A 26 15.16 -23.25 -0.69
N THR A 27 14.61 -22.03 -0.69
CA THR A 27 14.10 -21.38 0.53
C THR A 27 12.79 -20.63 0.27
N PRO A 28 11.78 -20.76 1.15
CA PRO A 28 10.59 -19.91 1.11
C PRO A 28 10.97 -18.43 1.26
N TYR A 29 10.32 -17.56 0.50
CA TYR A 29 10.52 -16.12 0.52
C TYR A 29 9.25 -15.39 0.94
N THR A 30 9.38 -14.17 1.46
CA THR A 30 8.21 -13.32 1.75
C THR A 30 7.91 -12.45 0.54
N THR A 31 6.63 -12.31 0.20
CA THR A 31 6.21 -11.39 -0.85
C THR A 31 5.63 -10.12 -0.24
N TRP A 32 6.18 -8.97 -0.62
CA TRP A 32 5.70 -7.66 -0.19
C TRP A 32 4.80 -7.08 -1.26
N VAL A 33 3.53 -6.90 -0.93
CA VAL A 33 2.57 -6.19 -1.76
C VAL A 33 2.54 -4.74 -1.28
N LEU A 34 3.00 -3.83 -2.11
CA LEU A 34 3.23 -2.42 -1.81
C LEU A 34 2.12 -1.57 -2.44
N ILE A 35 1.39 -0.83 -1.62
CA ILE A 35 0.33 0.09 -2.03
C ILE A 35 0.75 1.52 -1.70
N HIS A 36 0.83 2.36 -2.74
CA HIS A 36 1.19 3.78 -2.63
C HIS A 36 0.06 4.61 -1.99
N GLY A 37 0.40 5.78 -1.45
CA GLY A 37 -0.56 6.75 -0.93
C GLY A 37 -1.24 7.58 -2.02
N ILE A 38 -2.19 8.41 -1.61
CA ILE A 38 -2.92 9.33 -2.51
C ILE A 38 -1.92 10.25 -3.23
N GLN A 39 -2.10 10.47 -4.54
CA GLN A 39 -1.24 11.30 -5.43
C GLN A 39 0.12 10.68 -5.83
N PHE A 40 0.45 9.49 -5.36
CA PHE A 40 1.66 8.78 -5.77
C PHE A 40 1.32 7.59 -6.67
N HIS A 41 2.34 6.88 -7.17
CA HIS A 41 2.17 5.59 -7.84
C HIS A 41 3.25 4.61 -7.36
N SER A 42 2.97 3.31 -7.43
CA SER A 42 3.86 2.28 -6.87
C SER A 42 5.01 1.90 -7.81
N GLY A 43 4.80 1.95 -9.13
CA GLY A 43 5.73 1.38 -10.14
C GLY A 43 6.62 2.39 -10.88
N THR A 44 7.50 1.86 -11.72
CA THR A 44 8.51 2.59 -12.52
C THR A 44 7.94 3.47 -13.64
N LEU A 45 6.65 3.36 -13.94
CA LEU A 45 6.01 4.07 -15.04
C LEU A 45 5.40 5.42 -14.60
N ALA A 46 6.21 6.49 -14.66
CA ALA A 46 5.67 7.83 -14.85
C ALA A 46 5.32 8.02 -16.33
N VAL A 47 4.14 7.56 -16.76
CA VAL A 47 3.60 7.96 -18.06
C VAL A 47 2.18 8.42 -17.85
N TYR A 48 2.03 9.67 -17.43
CA TYR A 48 0.88 10.51 -17.78
C TYR A 48 1.17 12.02 -17.59
N LEU A 49 2.22 12.40 -16.85
CA LEU A 49 2.53 13.82 -16.59
C LEU A 49 3.90 14.33 -17.08
N SER A 50 4.78 13.49 -17.63
CA SER A 50 6.05 13.95 -18.20
C SER A 50 6.00 13.99 -19.73
N GLN A 51 5.66 15.16 -20.28
CA GLN A 51 6.21 15.60 -21.57
C GLN A 51 7.72 15.93 -21.47
N ARG A 52 8.39 15.55 -20.37
CA ARG A 52 9.83 15.69 -20.18
C ARG A 52 10.50 14.41 -20.63
N GLN A 53 10.95 14.44 -21.88
CA GLN A 53 11.56 13.36 -22.64
C GLN A 53 13.00 13.01 -22.21
N GLU A 54 13.52 13.56 -21.10
CA GLU A 54 14.95 13.47 -20.75
C GLU A 54 15.28 12.69 -19.48
N ASP A 55 14.31 12.30 -18.64
CA ASP A 55 14.59 11.40 -17.50
C ASP A 55 14.31 9.95 -17.89
N THR A 56 15.32 9.27 -18.45
CA THR A 56 15.30 7.84 -18.75
C THR A 56 15.52 6.95 -17.52
N ASP A 57 15.63 7.55 -16.33
CA ASP A 57 15.64 6.83 -15.06
C ASP A 57 14.21 6.39 -14.75
N ASN A 58 13.79 5.28 -15.37
CA ASN A 58 12.53 4.54 -15.19
C ASN A 58 12.37 4.03 -13.75
N ASN A 59 12.43 4.89 -12.73
CA ASN A 59 12.36 4.51 -11.33
C ASN A 59 11.70 5.57 -10.45
N SER A 60 10.59 6.14 -10.95
CA SER A 60 9.86 7.25 -10.31
C SER A 60 8.80 6.84 -9.29
N GLY A 61 8.45 5.55 -9.20
CA GLY A 61 7.50 5.04 -8.20
C GLY A 61 7.99 5.29 -6.79
N ILE A 62 7.10 5.54 -5.84
CA ILE A 62 7.49 5.92 -4.47
C ILE A 62 8.38 4.87 -3.77
N PHE A 63 8.25 3.61 -4.17
CA PHE A 63 9.01 2.48 -3.61
C PHE A 63 10.26 2.10 -4.44
N SER A 64 10.63 2.91 -5.43
CA SER A 64 11.79 2.70 -6.31
C SER A 64 13.10 2.48 -5.57
N LYS A 65 13.31 3.24 -4.49
CA LYS A 65 14.52 3.15 -3.67
C LYS A 65 14.63 1.83 -2.91
N LEU A 66 13.54 1.06 -2.81
CA LEU A 66 13.57 -0.27 -2.20
C LEU A 66 14.10 -1.35 -3.17
N LEU A 67 14.29 -1.04 -4.46
CA LEU A 67 14.69 -2.04 -5.45
C LEU A 67 15.98 -2.80 -5.10
N PRO A 68 17.07 -2.13 -4.69
CA PRO A 68 18.34 -2.83 -4.42
C PRO A 68 18.30 -3.77 -3.21
N TYR A 69 17.29 -3.66 -2.35
CA TYR A 69 17.27 -4.36 -1.07
C TYR A 69 16.43 -5.65 -1.08
N ALA A 70 15.61 -5.90 -2.10
CA ALA A 70 14.69 -7.03 -2.07
C ALA A 70 15.38 -8.39 -2.23
N ALA A 71 16.10 -8.60 -3.33
CA ALA A 71 16.77 -9.88 -3.59
C ALA A 71 17.80 -10.26 -2.49
N PRO A 72 18.66 -9.33 -2.00
CA PRO A 72 19.58 -9.65 -0.90
C PRO A 72 18.89 -10.06 0.41
N ASN A 73 17.63 -9.65 0.61
CA ASN A 73 16.84 -9.98 1.79
C ASN A 73 15.83 -11.11 1.54
N ASN A 74 15.95 -11.85 0.43
CA ASN A 74 15.03 -12.94 0.05
C ASN A 74 13.55 -12.48 -0.01
N LEU A 75 13.31 -11.33 -0.65
CA LEU A 75 11.98 -10.73 -0.80
C LEU A 75 11.60 -10.64 -2.29
N ARG A 76 10.36 -11.03 -2.61
CA ARG A 76 9.66 -10.64 -3.84
C ARG A 76 8.86 -9.37 -3.56
N ARG A 77 8.88 -8.39 -4.46
CA ARG A 77 8.05 -7.20 -4.32
C ARG A 77 7.07 -7.10 -5.46
N VAL A 78 5.87 -6.67 -5.09
CA VAL A 78 4.72 -6.51 -5.96
C VAL A 78 4.18 -5.13 -5.70
N HIS A 79 4.22 -4.28 -6.69
CA HIS A 79 3.85 -2.87 -6.60
C HIS A 79 2.51 -2.72 -7.31
N ILE A 80 1.45 -2.40 -6.58
CA ILE A 80 0.12 -2.29 -7.18
C ILE A 80 -0.29 -0.83 -7.28
N ASN A 81 -0.94 -0.50 -8.40
CA ASN A 81 -1.70 0.73 -8.54
C ASN A 81 -3.18 0.36 -8.35
N LEU A 82 -3.83 0.96 -7.36
CA LEU A 82 -5.29 0.84 -7.24
C LEU A 82 -5.98 1.63 -8.36
N ARG A 83 -7.31 1.64 -8.40
CA ARG A 83 -8.09 2.44 -9.36
C ARG A 83 -7.63 3.91 -9.38
N ASP A 84 -7.86 4.56 -10.52
CA ASP A 84 -7.46 5.95 -10.79
C ASP A 84 -5.94 6.22 -10.80
N ASN A 85 -5.11 5.16 -10.83
CA ASN A 85 -3.67 5.29 -10.86
C ASN A 85 -3.05 4.46 -11.99
N GLY A 86 -2.08 5.04 -12.69
CA GLY A 86 -1.36 4.38 -13.79
C GLY A 86 -2.32 3.89 -14.89
N GLN A 87 -2.29 2.59 -15.17
CA GLN A 87 -3.17 1.92 -16.15
C GLN A 87 -4.31 1.11 -15.51
N SER A 88 -4.52 1.24 -14.20
CA SER A 88 -5.67 0.63 -13.53
C SER A 88 -6.97 1.29 -13.97
N THR A 89 -8.08 0.55 -13.93
CA THR A 89 -9.40 1.06 -14.32
C THR A 89 -9.78 2.29 -13.48
N LEU A 90 -10.28 3.33 -14.13
CA LEU A 90 -10.79 4.53 -13.47
C LEU A 90 -12.07 4.21 -12.69
N CYS A 91 -12.29 4.85 -11.55
CA CYS A 91 -13.59 4.82 -10.90
C CYS A 91 -14.61 5.58 -11.75
N ALA A 92 -15.78 5.00 -11.99
CA ALA A 92 -16.83 5.66 -12.75
C ALA A 92 -17.52 6.75 -11.92
N ASP A 93 -18.05 7.79 -12.57
CA ASP A 93 -18.76 8.89 -11.87
C ASP A 93 -19.98 8.36 -11.10
N GLU A 94 -20.63 7.32 -11.63
CA GLU A 94 -21.77 6.65 -10.98
C GLU A 94 -21.36 5.96 -9.67
N GLU A 95 -20.09 5.56 -9.51
CA GLU A 95 -19.55 5.01 -8.27
C GLU A 95 -19.10 6.14 -7.32
N LEU A 96 -18.46 7.19 -7.86
CA LEU A 96 -17.82 8.25 -7.07
C LEU A 96 -18.82 9.26 -6.51
N VAL A 97 -19.75 9.75 -7.32
CA VAL A 97 -20.67 10.83 -6.93
C VAL A 97 -21.50 10.45 -5.69
N PRO A 98 -22.11 9.26 -5.60
CA PRO A 98 -22.81 8.84 -4.39
C PRO A 98 -21.90 8.73 -3.16
N ALA A 99 -20.69 8.19 -3.32
CA ALA A 99 -19.74 8.04 -2.22
C ALA A 99 -19.26 9.39 -1.66
N LEU A 100 -19.17 10.42 -2.51
CA LEU A 100 -18.80 11.78 -2.12
C LEU A 100 -19.99 12.61 -1.59
N GLY A 101 -21.22 12.18 -1.86
CA GLY A 101 -22.46 12.92 -1.54
C GLY A 101 -22.92 12.87 -0.07
N GLY A 102 -22.15 12.22 0.82
CA GLY A 102 -22.46 12.13 2.25
C GLY A 102 -23.45 11.01 2.63
N ASP A 103 -23.92 10.23 1.66
CA ASP A 103 -24.68 9.00 1.88
C ASP A 103 -23.76 7.91 2.47
N LYS A 104 -24.05 7.49 3.70
CA LYS A 104 -23.20 6.53 4.43
C LYS A 104 -23.31 5.14 3.84
N GLU A 105 -24.50 4.73 3.41
CA GLU A 105 -24.73 3.45 2.77
C GLU A 105 -23.95 3.37 1.45
N ALA A 106 -23.97 4.44 0.65
CA ALA A 106 -23.17 4.55 -0.56
C ALA A 106 -21.66 4.53 -0.28
N GLN A 107 -21.19 5.24 0.75
CA GLN A 107 -19.80 5.22 1.19
C GLN A 107 -19.33 3.84 1.62
N VAL A 108 -20.13 3.14 2.43
CA VAL A 108 -19.85 1.77 2.87
C VAL A 108 -19.80 0.82 1.68
N ALA A 109 -20.76 0.92 0.76
CA ALA A 109 -20.77 0.11 -0.46
C ALA A 109 -19.52 0.35 -1.32
N PHE A 110 -19.13 1.61 -1.51
CA PHE A 110 -17.92 1.98 -2.24
C PHE A 110 -16.66 1.38 -1.60
N MET A 111 -16.48 1.55 -0.29
CA MET A 111 -15.32 1.01 0.43
C MET A 111 -15.30 -0.53 0.41
N LYS A 112 -16.47 -1.18 0.47
CA LYS A 112 -16.60 -2.63 0.35
C LYS A 112 -16.18 -3.12 -1.03
N CYS A 113 -16.57 -2.44 -2.11
CA CYS A 113 -16.11 -2.75 -3.45
C CYS A 113 -14.58 -2.63 -3.58
N ARG A 114 -13.97 -1.55 -3.06
CA ARG A 114 -12.51 -1.39 -3.07
C ARG A 114 -11.79 -2.48 -2.26
N GLY A 115 -12.36 -2.89 -1.13
CA GLY A 115 -11.87 -4.03 -0.33
C GLY A 115 -11.95 -5.35 -1.10
N LEU A 116 -13.03 -5.57 -1.85
CA LEU A 116 -13.23 -6.79 -2.65
C LEU A 116 -12.23 -6.86 -3.80
N GLU A 117 -12.03 -5.76 -4.52
CA GLU A 117 -11.04 -5.70 -5.61
C GLU A 117 -9.62 -6.04 -5.10
N LEU A 118 -9.24 -5.51 -3.94
CA LEU A 118 -7.96 -5.86 -3.30
C LEU A 118 -7.91 -7.33 -2.90
N ALA A 119 -8.99 -7.87 -2.32
CA ALA A 119 -9.07 -9.29 -1.97
C ALA A 119 -8.94 -10.20 -3.21
N SER A 120 -9.63 -9.85 -4.30
CA SER A 120 -9.56 -10.55 -5.59
C SER A 120 -8.16 -10.53 -6.16
N PHE A 121 -7.49 -9.37 -6.18
CA PHE A 121 -6.09 -9.27 -6.62
C PHE A 121 -5.19 -10.20 -5.81
N LEU A 122 -5.25 -10.13 -4.47
CA LEU A 122 -4.40 -10.93 -3.60
C LEU A 122 -4.67 -12.44 -3.76
N ALA A 123 -5.94 -12.85 -3.88
CA ALA A 123 -6.31 -14.23 -4.13
C ALA A 123 -5.80 -14.74 -5.48
N TRP A 124 -6.03 -13.96 -6.54
CA TRP A 124 -5.54 -14.26 -7.88
C TRP A 124 -4.02 -14.39 -7.87
N PHE A 125 -3.33 -13.41 -7.31
CA PHE A 125 -1.86 -13.35 -7.27
C PHE A 125 -1.28 -14.52 -6.49
N SER A 126 -1.80 -14.83 -5.29
CA SER A 126 -1.34 -15.98 -4.51
C SER A 126 -1.45 -17.31 -5.26
N GLN A 127 -2.50 -17.49 -6.07
CA GLN A 127 -2.75 -18.73 -6.80
C GLN A 127 -1.95 -18.83 -8.10
N HIS A 128 -1.90 -17.76 -8.90
CA HIS A 128 -1.29 -17.76 -10.23
C HIS A 128 0.24 -17.61 -10.17
N GLU A 129 0.73 -16.85 -9.20
CA GLU A 129 2.16 -16.52 -9.07
C GLU A 129 2.89 -17.44 -8.09
N HIS A 130 2.23 -18.51 -7.66
CA HIS A 130 2.77 -19.60 -6.83
C HIS A 130 3.49 -19.10 -5.57
N ILE A 131 2.85 -18.18 -4.86
CA ILE A 131 3.42 -17.60 -3.64
C ILE A 131 3.60 -18.71 -2.60
N PRO A 132 4.76 -18.81 -1.93
CA PRO A 132 4.93 -19.77 -0.84
C PRO A 132 3.90 -19.47 0.25
N PRO A 133 3.13 -20.47 0.74
CA PRO A 133 2.23 -20.23 1.86
C PRO A 133 3.01 -19.83 3.11
N MET A 134 2.35 -19.13 4.02
CA MET A 134 2.92 -18.80 5.32
C MET A 134 3.18 -20.09 6.10
N GLN A 135 4.40 -20.22 6.65
CA GLN A 135 4.80 -21.36 7.47
C GLN A 135 5.62 -20.88 8.66
N GLU A 136 5.61 -21.65 9.74
CA GLU A 136 6.48 -21.44 10.89
C GLU A 136 7.61 -22.46 10.87
N VAL A 137 8.84 -21.98 10.69
CA VAL A 137 10.05 -22.81 10.63
C VAL A 137 11.02 -22.31 11.69
N GLY A 138 11.31 -23.15 12.69
CA GLY A 138 12.24 -22.81 13.77
C GLY A 138 11.82 -21.56 14.56
N GLY A 139 10.51 -21.36 14.79
CA GLY A 139 9.95 -20.21 15.51
C GLY A 139 9.92 -18.91 14.71
N LYS A 140 10.19 -18.95 13.39
CA LYS A 140 10.11 -17.80 12.49
C LYS A 140 9.06 -18.04 11.41
N ARG A 141 8.24 -17.02 11.14
CA ARG A 141 7.29 -17.03 10.01
C ARG A 141 8.03 -16.76 8.70
N VAL A 142 8.01 -17.73 7.79
CA VAL A 142 8.52 -17.66 6.42
C VAL A 142 7.36 -17.76 5.42
N GLY A 143 7.58 -17.40 4.16
CA GLY A 143 6.51 -17.41 3.17
C GLY A 143 5.47 -16.30 3.36
N GLY A 144 4.41 -16.36 2.56
CA GLY A 144 3.24 -15.51 2.68
C GLY A 144 3.41 -14.10 2.12
N LEU A 145 2.35 -13.32 2.32
CA LEU A 145 2.17 -11.94 1.90
C LEU A 145 2.35 -10.99 3.09
N CYS A 146 3.18 -9.97 2.88
CA CYS A 146 3.25 -8.77 3.70
C CYS A 146 2.58 -7.65 2.91
N LEU A 147 1.41 -7.20 3.36
CA LEU A 147 0.69 -6.09 2.75
C LEU A 147 1.18 -4.79 3.38
N VAL A 148 1.93 -3.99 2.63
CA VAL A 148 2.51 -2.72 3.07
C VAL A 148 1.72 -1.59 2.43
N VAL A 149 1.03 -0.81 3.25
CA VAL A 149 0.11 0.22 2.78
C VAL A 149 0.55 1.56 3.32
N TRP A 150 0.83 2.49 2.41
CA TRP A 150 1.35 3.80 2.77
C TRP A 150 0.27 4.88 2.78
N SER A 151 0.33 5.75 3.78
CA SER A 151 -0.45 7.00 3.82
C SER A 151 -1.95 6.76 3.64
N GLY A 152 -2.62 7.56 2.81
CA GLY A 152 -4.06 7.52 2.60
C GLY A 152 -4.61 6.21 2.03
N ALA A 153 -3.79 5.37 1.39
CA ALA A 153 -4.26 4.07 0.90
C ALA A 153 -4.65 3.11 2.03
N ASN A 154 -4.28 3.40 3.28
CA ASN A 154 -4.77 2.66 4.44
C ASN A 154 -6.29 2.75 4.58
N ALA A 155 -6.96 3.77 4.02
CA ALA A 155 -8.42 3.79 3.96
C ALA A 155 -8.97 2.54 3.24
N PHE A 156 -8.36 2.15 2.12
CA PHE A 156 -8.75 0.96 1.35
C PHE A 156 -8.19 -0.32 1.99
N GLY A 157 -6.93 -0.31 2.40
CA GLY A 157 -6.27 -1.46 3.01
C GLY A 157 -6.87 -1.90 4.35
N LEU A 158 -7.38 -0.97 5.16
CA LEU A 158 -8.12 -1.30 6.39
C LEU A 158 -9.57 -1.68 6.11
N SER A 159 -10.19 -1.11 5.07
CA SER A 159 -11.55 -1.50 4.66
C SER A 159 -11.61 -2.97 4.25
N PHE A 160 -10.54 -3.49 3.64
CA PHE A 160 -10.37 -4.93 3.41
C PHE A 160 -10.64 -5.75 4.69
N PHE A 161 -10.06 -5.38 5.84
CA PHE A 161 -10.32 -6.07 7.12
C PHE A 161 -11.67 -5.73 7.76
N GLY A 162 -12.22 -4.56 7.46
CA GLY A 162 -13.53 -4.11 7.97
C GLY A 162 -14.70 -4.95 7.45
N PHE A 163 -14.55 -5.59 6.29
CA PHE A 163 -15.57 -6.41 5.65
C PHE A 163 -15.12 -7.87 5.55
N ALA A 164 -15.08 -8.58 6.68
CA ALA A 164 -14.58 -9.95 6.73
C ALA A 164 -15.37 -10.92 5.81
N GLU A 165 -16.62 -10.62 5.49
CA GLU A 165 -17.49 -11.45 4.65
C GLU A 165 -17.11 -11.48 3.16
N ILE A 166 -16.30 -10.53 2.69
CA ILE A 166 -15.85 -10.47 1.29
C ILE A 166 -14.45 -11.06 1.09
N ILE A 167 -13.74 -11.38 2.17
CA ILE A 167 -12.38 -11.90 2.07
C ILE A 167 -12.42 -13.44 2.04
N PRO A 168 -11.79 -14.08 1.03
CA PRO A 168 -11.60 -15.52 1.05
C PRO A 168 -10.81 -15.94 2.29
N ARG A 169 -11.39 -16.77 3.16
CA ARG A 169 -10.76 -17.24 4.40
C ARG A 169 -9.37 -17.86 4.17
N ASP A 170 -9.25 -18.68 3.12
CA ASP A 170 -7.99 -19.34 2.76
C ASP A 170 -6.89 -18.33 2.41
N LEU A 171 -7.23 -17.18 1.80
CA LEU A 171 -6.24 -16.12 1.53
C LEU A 171 -5.61 -15.61 2.83
N ILE A 172 -6.45 -15.32 3.84
CA ILE A 172 -5.97 -14.80 5.13
C ILE A 172 -5.17 -15.87 5.88
N GLU A 173 -5.74 -17.05 6.05
CA GLU A 173 -5.16 -18.09 6.89
C GLU A 173 -3.87 -18.65 6.30
N ARG A 174 -3.80 -18.79 4.98
CA ARG A 174 -2.68 -19.43 4.29
C ARG A 174 -1.61 -18.46 3.84
N TYR A 175 -1.98 -17.24 3.44
CA TYR A 175 -1.05 -16.33 2.80
C TYR A 175 -0.80 -15.06 3.59
N LEU A 176 -1.81 -14.44 4.20
CA LEU A 176 -1.59 -13.15 4.86
C LEU A 176 -0.77 -13.29 6.15
N ARG A 177 0.49 -12.84 6.08
CA ARG A 177 1.45 -12.92 7.19
C ARG A 177 1.45 -11.66 8.04
N THR A 178 1.37 -10.50 7.40
CA THR A 178 1.56 -9.20 8.05
C THR A 178 0.84 -8.11 7.26
N TYR A 179 0.24 -7.17 7.98
CA TYR A 179 -0.22 -5.89 7.45
C TYR A 179 0.60 -4.77 8.09
N VAL A 180 1.19 -3.90 7.28
CA VAL A 180 2.01 -2.77 7.72
C VAL A 180 1.29 -1.47 7.39
N ILE A 181 0.86 -0.76 8.44
CA ILE A 181 0.40 0.63 8.37
C ILE A 181 1.64 1.51 8.31
N LEU A 182 2.01 1.97 7.11
CA LEU A 182 3.16 2.84 6.92
C LEU A 182 2.69 4.29 6.83
N ASP A 183 3.06 5.11 7.82
CA ASP A 183 2.87 6.58 7.81
C ASP A 183 1.45 7.02 7.41
N ALA A 184 0.45 6.39 8.03
CA ALA A 184 -0.96 6.64 7.73
C ALA A 184 -1.45 7.97 8.33
N ALA A 185 -2.32 8.65 7.61
CA ALA A 185 -3.04 9.80 8.17
C ALA A 185 -3.90 9.33 9.38
N PRO A 186 -3.93 10.07 10.50
CA PRO A 186 -4.72 9.68 11.66
C PRO A 186 -6.19 9.39 11.33
N THR A 187 -6.78 10.17 10.43
CA THR A 187 -8.17 10.02 9.98
C THR A 187 -8.45 8.68 9.29
N VAL A 188 -7.49 8.11 8.56
CA VAL A 188 -7.71 6.84 7.83
C VAL A 188 -7.60 5.61 8.71
N ILE A 189 -7.03 5.75 9.91
CA ILE A 189 -6.91 4.67 10.91
C ILE A 189 -7.90 4.84 12.07
N SER A 190 -8.93 5.68 11.89
CA SER A 190 -9.92 6.00 12.93
C SER A 190 -9.32 6.59 14.22
N ALA A 191 -8.18 7.27 14.12
CA ALA A 191 -7.68 8.05 15.25
C ALA A 191 -8.62 9.23 15.52
N PRO A 192 -8.73 9.69 16.79
CA PRO A 192 -9.52 10.87 17.11
C PRO A 192 -9.13 12.07 16.27
N THR A 193 -10.11 12.86 15.85
CA THR A 193 -9.85 14.17 15.26
C THR A 193 -9.23 15.06 16.33
N LEU A 194 -7.98 15.47 16.10
CA LEU A 194 -7.28 16.38 16.97
C LEU A 194 -7.88 17.79 16.84
N THR A 195 -7.96 18.52 17.95
CA THR A 195 -8.31 19.96 17.91
C THR A 195 -7.19 20.75 17.23
N VAL A 196 -7.47 22.00 16.84
CA VAL A 196 -6.44 22.89 16.26
C VAL A 196 -5.28 23.08 17.23
N GLU A 197 -5.57 23.16 18.53
CA GLU A 197 -4.58 23.27 19.60
C GLU A 197 -3.73 21.99 19.70
N GLU A 198 -4.33 20.81 19.56
CA GLU A 198 -3.62 19.52 19.55
C GLU A 198 -2.78 19.32 18.27
N MET A 199 -3.19 19.92 17.17
CA MET A 199 -2.44 19.94 15.91
C MET A 199 -1.35 21.03 15.86
N TYR A 200 -1.25 21.89 16.89
CA TYR A 200 -0.27 22.95 16.93
C TYR A 200 1.15 22.38 16.85
N ASN A 201 1.87 22.77 15.79
CA ASN A 201 3.26 22.40 15.59
C ASN A 201 4.13 23.64 15.77
N ILE A 202 4.81 23.73 16.93
CA ILE A 202 5.71 24.83 17.26
C ILE A 202 6.83 25.05 16.24
N LEU A 203 7.19 24.02 15.48
CA LEU A 203 8.19 24.12 14.42
C LEU A 203 7.70 25.00 13.26
N LEU A 204 6.38 25.06 13.05
CA LEU A 204 5.72 25.85 12.03
C LEU A 204 5.21 27.21 12.56
N ASP A 205 5.28 27.47 13.87
CA ASP A 205 4.86 28.75 14.45
C ASP A 205 5.87 29.87 14.15
N PRO A 206 5.50 30.94 13.43
CA PRO A 206 6.40 32.07 13.16
C PRO A 206 6.74 32.90 14.40
N ALA A 207 5.91 32.85 15.45
CA ALA A 207 6.14 33.56 16.71
C ALA A 207 7.07 32.79 17.67
N ALA A 208 7.27 31.48 17.44
CA ALA A 208 8.15 30.67 18.27
C ALA A 208 9.63 30.98 18.01
N THR A 209 10.40 31.11 19.08
CA THR A 209 11.85 31.37 19.01
C THR A 209 12.60 30.14 18.51
N SER A 210 13.81 30.33 17.99
CA SER A 210 14.69 29.22 17.59
C SER A 210 14.98 28.26 18.74
N GLU A 211 15.06 28.76 19.98
CA GLU A 211 15.28 27.94 21.18
C GLU A 211 14.08 27.05 21.50
N GLN A 212 12.86 27.61 21.41
CA GLN A 212 11.61 26.86 21.59
C GLN A 212 11.45 25.77 20.50
N LYS A 213 11.76 26.12 19.25
CA LYS A 213 11.74 25.15 18.13
C LYS A 213 12.79 24.06 18.32
N LEU A 214 14.01 24.42 18.75
CA LEU A 214 15.08 23.46 19.00
C LEU A 214 14.74 22.51 20.16
N ALA A 215 14.10 23.01 21.22
CA ALA A 215 13.66 22.19 22.35
C ALA A 215 12.56 21.18 21.96
N ALA A 216 11.71 21.54 21.00
CA ALA A 216 10.66 20.66 20.47
C ALA A 216 11.12 19.77 19.30
N TRP A 217 12.24 20.10 18.65
CA TRP A 217 12.82 19.30 17.57
C TRP A 217 13.31 17.96 18.14
N VAL A 218 12.85 16.85 17.55
CA VAL A 218 13.04 15.48 18.07
C VAL A 218 14.17 14.67 17.37
N PRO A 219 15.45 15.09 17.29
CA PRO A 219 16.54 14.15 17.04
C PRO A 219 16.89 13.32 18.29
N LYS A 220 15.99 13.19 19.27
CA LYS A 220 16.12 12.20 20.35
C LYS A 220 15.43 10.87 20.02
N SER A 221 14.64 10.78 18.94
CA SER A 221 14.00 9.54 18.47
C SER A 221 14.65 8.93 17.22
N VAL A 222 15.62 9.60 16.60
CA VAL A 222 16.47 9.07 15.52
C VAL A 222 17.91 9.11 16.04
N GLY A 223 18.40 7.97 16.52
CA GLY A 223 19.45 7.89 17.53
C GLY A 223 20.88 8.22 17.10
N ARG A 224 21.76 8.27 18.11
CA ARG A 224 23.24 8.24 18.05
C ARG A 224 23.83 6.92 17.50
N TYR A 225 23.06 6.13 16.77
CA TYR A 225 23.48 4.84 16.21
C TYR A 225 22.84 4.60 14.83
N SER A 226 22.99 5.56 13.92
CA SER A 226 23.00 5.30 12.48
C SER A 226 24.44 5.15 12.00
#